data_AF-A0A6B0XJ74-F1
#
_entry.id   AF-A0A6B0XJ74-F1
#
_cell.length_a   1.000
_cell.length_b   1.000
_cell.length_c   1.000
_cell.angle_alpha   90.00
_cell.angle_beta   90.00
_cell.angle_gamma   90.00
#
_symmetry.space_group_name_H-M   'P 1'
#
loop_
_entity.id
_entity.type
_entity.pdbx_description
1 polymer ?
#
loop_
_entity_poly.entity_id
_entity_poly.type
_entity_poly.pdbx_seq_one_letter_code
_entity_poly.pdbx_strand_id
1 'polypeptide(L)'
;YVERRDEVADPRSRPPLGSSFYYTIDMGAQVPVERFVFYPPEGISSDSDQPFRPNYVLKSFSLTARQDEGGIMEEEMEQGFRWRGAGFCCPLENQLAYREANRNSVTEVRFPLQNLRYLRLLEVPDGVTLDGQPIVVQSAYAEMEVYGRGFAPTATWESQIVDLGREVNFGRVVFEVSKWRKDGEQLVALEDGPVRVQVEIRTGRDDTPTAYFGFDDLGAHVEVTKKQWERLTSSVPRATLISSISRLEAHGATVPAVGFRGPVVEDLKNWSFWSVPLEESGQHPRRPWGRYFQLRVQLKTNAFFDFARLDSLQIEIAPLLADRVVGEVVLEEDHQPQGGRVRVPAGEKKSFVYDIGVEFSSAGRTGFDAVRVMTPAEAEFGWLEIGEPLSAVEPDSIVNEESGFVVFLPRRLSPGGDQRLRIGLETVLYDEAGEFGGEVFNRGEQSLLQRVEGGDVSEELGSNQLVVVASASSARGVLEDLEVGSRAFTPQGDGVNDQLSIQYTLFRVQQASAVKVGIYALDGRRIWQAQPEAQAAGRYTARWDGRDGAGQLVGPGIYLARVEVETDKGSEIRLQPVAVAY
;
A
#
# COMPACT_ATOMS: atom_id res chain seq x y z
N TYR A 1 25.18 -10.98 -11.71
CA TYR A 1 25.33 -11.54 -13.07
C TYR A 1 26.30 -10.65 -13.83
N VAL A 2 27.30 -11.21 -14.52
CA VAL A 2 28.29 -10.44 -15.30
C VAL A 2 28.19 -10.92 -16.73
N GLU A 3 27.88 -10.01 -17.65
CA GLU A 3 27.71 -10.34 -19.06
C GLU A 3 28.56 -9.43 -19.93
N ARG A 4 29.30 -10.05 -20.87
CA ARG A 4 30.07 -9.38 -21.93
C ARG A 4 29.20 -9.35 -23.18
N ARG A 5 28.99 -8.18 -23.79
CA ARG A 5 28.13 -8.04 -24.97
C ARG A 5 28.82 -7.32 -26.11
N ASP A 6 28.70 -7.89 -27.31
CA ASP A 6 29.13 -7.30 -28.57
C ASP A 6 27.91 -6.72 -29.31
N GLU A 7 28.07 -5.62 -30.06
CA GLU A 7 27.05 -5.13 -30.99
C GLU A 7 26.86 -6.09 -32.17
N VAL A 8 25.62 -6.30 -32.63
CA VAL A 8 25.34 -6.99 -33.90
C VAL A 8 24.85 -5.97 -34.94
N ALA A 9 25.68 -5.71 -35.96
CA ALA A 9 25.33 -4.85 -37.09
C ALA A 9 24.35 -5.55 -38.07
N ASP A 10 23.31 -4.83 -38.52
CA ASP A 10 22.46 -5.21 -39.67
C ASP A 10 23.07 -4.69 -40.99
N PRO A 11 23.12 -5.45 -42.12
CA PRO A 11 24.09 -5.25 -43.20
C PRO A 11 23.89 -4.08 -44.16
N ARG A 12 22.96 -3.13 -43.96
CA ARG A 12 22.55 -2.22 -45.05
C ARG A 12 22.54 -0.72 -44.82
N SER A 13 23.06 -0.21 -43.70
CA SER A 13 23.33 1.24 -43.59
C SER A 13 24.40 1.50 -42.54
N ARG A 14 25.55 2.05 -42.96
CA ARG A 14 26.69 2.37 -42.08
C ARG A 14 26.39 3.59 -41.20
N PRO A 15 26.38 3.47 -39.86
CA PRO A 15 26.74 4.57 -38.99
C PRO A 15 28.28 4.69 -38.90
N PRO A 16 28.84 5.86 -38.56
CA PRO A 16 30.26 5.97 -38.22
C PRO A 16 30.59 5.14 -36.97
N LEU A 17 31.69 4.39 -37.07
CA LEU A 17 32.03 3.21 -36.28
C LEU A 17 32.60 3.54 -34.88
N GLY A 18 32.05 2.90 -33.86
CA GLY A 18 32.38 3.06 -32.45
C GLY A 18 31.78 1.95 -31.60
N SER A 19 32.18 0.68 -31.79
CA SER A 19 31.79 -0.39 -30.87
C SER A 19 32.38 -0.11 -29.49
N SER A 20 31.54 -0.15 -28.45
CA SER A 20 31.97 -0.04 -27.05
C SER A 20 31.72 -1.37 -26.37
N PHE A 21 32.79 -1.99 -25.89
CA PHE A 21 32.67 -3.15 -25.01
C PHE A 21 32.33 -2.63 -23.62
N TYR A 22 31.27 -3.17 -23.03
CA TYR A 22 30.90 -2.82 -21.67
C TYR A 22 30.51 -4.05 -20.88
N TYR A 23 30.66 -3.93 -19.56
CA TYR A 23 30.24 -4.94 -18.60
C TYR A 23 29.30 -4.27 -17.63
N THR A 24 28.09 -4.81 -17.50
CA THR A 24 27.15 -4.39 -16.45
C THR A 24 27.07 -5.49 -15.40
N ILE A 25 27.27 -5.10 -14.14
CA ILE A 25 27.21 -5.96 -12.98
C ILE A 25 25.96 -5.57 -12.20
N ASP A 26 24.98 -6.46 -12.14
CA ASP A 26 23.87 -6.38 -11.18
C ASP A 26 24.24 -7.18 -9.93
N MET A 27 24.31 -6.48 -8.80
CA MET A 27 24.55 -7.05 -7.47
C MET A 27 23.29 -7.69 -6.86
N GLY A 28 22.13 -7.58 -7.53
CA GLY A 28 20.84 -8.13 -7.14
C GLY A 28 20.07 -7.27 -6.14
N ALA A 29 20.78 -6.44 -5.36
CA ALA A 29 20.21 -5.47 -4.44
C ALA A 29 21.14 -4.26 -4.32
N GLN A 30 20.62 -3.17 -3.76
CA GLN A 30 21.47 -2.06 -3.34
C GLN A 30 22.39 -2.51 -2.21
N VAL A 31 23.67 -2.20 -2.35
CA VAL A 31 24.69 -2.44 -1.31
C VAL A 31 25.60 -1.23 -1.20
N PRO A 32 26.06 -0.86 0.01
CA PRO A 32 27.03 0.22 0.16
C PRO A 32 28.39 -0.20 -0.40
N VAL A 33 28.89 0.55 -1.38
CA VAL A 33 30.14 0.24 -2.08
C VAL A 33 31.01 1.48 -2.21
N GLU A 34 32.32 1.30 -2.19
CA GLU A 34 33.30 2.39 -2.25
C GLU A 34 34.54 2.05 -3.10
N ARG A 35 34.62 0.81 -3.61
CA ARG A 35 35.78 0.35 -4.36
C ARG A 35 35.42 -0.71 -5.39
N PHE A 36 35.99 -0.58 -6.58
CA PHE A 36 35.89 -1.54 -7.68
C PHE A 36 37.28 -1.90 -8.17
N VAL A 37 37.55 -3.19 -8.40
CA VAL A 37 38.85 -3.67 -8.88
C VAL A 37 38.62 -4.63 -10.03
N PHE A 38 39.45 -4.57 -11.05
CA PHE A 38 39.47 -5.58 -12.10
C PHE A 38 40.89 -6.07 -12.38
N TYR A 39 40.98 -7.36 -12.70
CA TYR A 39 42.23 -8.09 -12.82
C TYR A 39 42.33 -8.76 -14.18
N PRO A 40 43.47 -8.63 -14.88
CA PRO A 40 43.75 -9.48 -16.02
C PRO A 40 44.09 -10.89 -15.53
N PRO A 41 43.92 -11.90 -16.40
CA PRO A 41 44.31 -13.27 -16.10
C PRO A 41 45.79 -13.40 -15.71
N GLU A 42 46.11 -14.50 -15.05
CA GLU A 42 47.50 -14.94 -14.90
C GLU A 42 47.93 -15.75 -16.13
N GLY A 43 49.24 -15.79 -16.41
CA GLY A 43 49.80 -16.56 -17.53
C GLY A 43 50.01 -15.76 -18.82
N ILE A 44 49.96 -16.45 -19.96
CA ILE A 44 50.31 -15.92 -21.29
C ILE A 44 49.09 -16.00 -22.20
N SER A 45 48.84 -14.95 -22.98
CA SER A 45 47.79 -14.96 -24.00
C SER A 45 48.18 -15.85 -25.17
N SER A 46 47.28 -16.75 -25.57
CA SER A 46 47.45 -17.59 -26.76
C SER A 46 47.46 -16.82 -28.07
N ASP A 47 46.93 -15.59 -28.07
CA ASP A 47 46.74 -14.80 -29.29
C ASP A 47 47.94 -13.90 -29.57
N SER A 48 48.63 -13.42 -28.51
CA SER A 48 49.74 -12.49 -28.62
C SER A 48 51.09 -13.06 -28.16
N ASP A 49 51.12 -14.25 -27.55
CA ASP A 49 52.28 -14.86 -26.89
C ASP A 49 52.91 -13.95 -25.80
N GLN A 50 52.15 -12.97 -25.29
CA GLN A 50 52.61 -12.06 -24.23
C GLN A 50 52.00 -12.44 -22.88
N PRO A 51 52.75 -12.27 -21.76
CA PRO A 51 52.17 -12.45 -20.44
C PRO A 51 51.07 -11.40 -20.21
N PHE A 52 49.94 -11.83 -19.63
CA PHE A 52 48.82 -10.94 -19.32
C PHE A 52 49.23 -9.83 -18.35
N ARG A 53 50.11 -10.12 -17.38
CA ARG A 53 50.71 -9.13 -16.49
C ARG A 53 52.19 -8.91 -16.86
N PRO A 54 52.65 -7.65 -17.01
CA PRO A 54 51.91 -6.39 -16.86
C PRO A 54 51.27 -5.87 -18.17
N ASN A 55 51.21 -6.66 -19.25
CA ASN A 55 50.97 -6.11 -20.60
C ASN A 55 49.50 -5.85 -20.95
N TYR A 56 48.56 -6.55 -20.33
CA TYR A 56 47.13 -6.36 -20.57
C TYR A 56 46.61 -5.29 -19.60
N VAL A 57 46.54 -4.06 -20.12
CA VAL A 57 46.12 -2.86 -19.40
C VAL A 57 44.99 -2.22 -20.18
N LEU A 58 43.82 -2.10 -19.55
CA LEU A 58 42.75 -1.25 -20.06
C LEU A 58 43.19 0.21 -19.96
N LYS A 59 43.63 0.80 -21.09
CA LYS A 59 44.26 2.12 -21.11
C LYS A 59 43.32 3.27 -20.80
N SER A 60 42.07 3.19 -21.26
CA SER A 60 41.06 4.22 -21.03
C SER A 60 39.70 3.59 -20.77
N PHE A 61 38.99 4.10 -19.78
CA PHE A 61 37.70 3.55 -19.36
C PHE A 61 36.85 4.55 -18.58
N SER A 62 35.55 4.29 -18.53
CA SER A 62 34.60 4.93 -17.62
C SER A 62 33.94 3.89 -16.72
N LEU A 63 33.90 4.14 -15.41
CA LEU A 63 33.11 3.38 -14.46
C LEU A 63 31.90 4.22 -14.07
N THR A 64 30.72 3.69 -14.34
CA THR A 64 29.43 4.33 -14.05
C THR A 64 28.55 3.42 -13.23
N ALA A 65 27.52 3.97 -12.60
CA ALA A 65 26.70 3.22 -11.66
C ALA A 65 25.26 3.72 -11.60
N ARG A 66 24.41 2.91 -10.96
CA ARG A 66 23.04 3.27 -10.63
C ARG A 66 22.58 2.57 -9.34
N GLN A 67 21.65 3.19 -8.64
CA GLN A 67 21.07 2.65 -7.40
C GLN A 67 19.89 1.71 -7.67
N ASP A 68 19.16 1.93 -8.75
CA ASP A 68 17.93 1.24 -9.10
C ASP A 68 17.90 0.82 -10.57
N GLU A 69 16.86 0.08 -10.94
CA GLU A 69 16.58 -0.33 -12.31
C GLU A 69 15.80 0.81 -12.96
N GLY A 70 16.41 1.50 -13.93
CA GLY A 70 15.83 2.70 -14.51
C GLY A 70 16.68 3.28 -15.65
N GLY A 71 16.07 4.15 -16.45
CA GLY A 71 16.72 4.80 -17.59
C GLY A 71 17.14 3.77 -18.65
N ILE A 72 18.38 3.85 -19.15
CA ILE A 72 18.85 2.95 -20.21
C ILE A 72 18.73 1.46 -19.88
N MET A 73 18.75 1.08 -18.60
CA MET A 73 18.61 -0.32 -18.18
C MET A 73 17.21 -0.89 -18.50
N GLU A 74 16.15 -0.08 -18.40
CA GLU A 74 14.78 -0.51 -18.74
C GLU A 74 14.67 -0.82 -20.24
N GLU A 75 15.15 0.12 -21.07
CA GLU A 75 15.16 -0.04 -22.53
C GLU A 75 15.97 -1.26 -22.96
N GLU A 76 17.14 -1.46 -22.35
CA GLU A 76 17.96 -2.64 -22.60
C GLU A 76 17.19 -3.91 -22.21
N MET A 77 16.60 -4.00 -21.03
CA MET A 77 15.88 -5.19 -20.56
C MET A 77 14.72 -5.60 -21.46
N GLU A 78 13.90 -4.64 -21.91
CA GLU A 78 12.81 -4.90 -22.85
C GLU A 78 13.31 -5.47 -24.18
N GLN A 79 14.52 -5.09 -24.59
CA GLN A 79 15.13 -5.50 -25.86
C GLN A 79 16.04 -6.74 -25.72
N GLY A 80 15.97 -7.45 -24.59
CA GLY A 80 16.82 -8.61 -24.31
C GLY A 80 18.28 -8.21 -24.09
N PHE A 81 18.47 -7.06 -23.44
CA PHE A 81 19.72 -6.37 -23.11
C PHE A 81 20.58 -6.05 -24.34
N ARG A 82 19.95 -5.80 -25.50
CA ARG A 82 20.63 -5.45 -26.75
C ARG A 82 20.56 -3.95 -26.97
N TRP A 83 21.71 -3.28 -27.04
CA TRP A 83 21.79 -1.90 -27.49
C TRP A 83 21.53 -1.81 -29.00
N ARG A 84 20.65 -0.89 -29.42
CA ARG A 84 20.32 -0.62 -30.83
C ARG A 84 20.43 0.86 -31.23
N GLY A 85 20.90 1.73 -30.33
CA GLY A 85 21.08 3.15 -30.63
C GLY A 85 22.30 3.42 -31.51
N ALA A 86 22.40 4.64 -32.04
CA ALA A 86 23.55 5.07 -32.83
C ALA A 86 24.66 5.64 -31.92
N GLY A 87 25.91 5.14 -32.07
CA GLY A 87 27.08 5.62 -31.33
C GLY A 87 27.43 4.79 -30.08
N PHE A 88 28.39 5.28 -29.28
CA PHE A 88 28.88 4.59 -28.06
C PHE A 88 27.73 4.24 -27.10
N CYS A 89 27.64 2.97 -26.69
CA CYS A 89 26.68 2.51 -25.70
C CYS A 89 26.91 3.20 -24.35
N CYS A 90 25.84 3.43 -23.61
CA CYS A 90 25.76 4.63 -22.80
C CYS A 90 26.14 4.39 -21.32
N PRO A 91 26.73 5.42 -20.69
CA PRO A 91 26.97 5.43 -19.25
C PRO A 91 25.68 5.34 -18.45
N LEU A 92 25.78 4.74 -17.26
CA LEU A 92 24.77 4.95 -16.23
C LEU A 92 24.89 6.38 -15.67
N GLU A 93 23.80 6.90 -15.11
CA GLU A 93 23.68 8.31 -14.70
C GLU A 93 24.77 8.78 -13.74
N ASN A 94 25.24 7.90 -12.85
CA ASN A 94 26.26 8.23 -11.88
C ASN A 94 27.65 7.83 -12.38
N GLN A 95 28.44 8.79 -12.85
CA GLN A 95 29.84 8.54 -13.22
C GLN A 95 30.74 8.50 -11.99
N LEU A 96 31.18 7.29 -11.60
CA LEU A 96 32.07 7.08 -10.46
C LEU A 96 33.52 7.44 -10.79
N ALA A 97 33.98 7.12 -11.99
CA ALA A 97 35.32 7.46 -12.44
C ALA A 97 35.41 7.50 -13.96
N TYR A 98 36.23 8.40 -14.47
CA TYR A 98 36.77 8.35 -15.82
C TYR A 98 38.29 8.32 -15.74
N ARG A 99 38.93 7.50 -16.56
CA ARG A 99 40.38 7.41 -16.69
C ARG A 99 40.75 7.48 -18.16
N GLU A 100 41.36 8.59 -18.55
CA GLU A 100 41.85 8.78 -19.92
C GLU A 100 43.16 8.02 -20.18
N ALA A 101 43.98 7.83 -19.15
CA ALA A 101 45.24 7.09 -19.23
C ALA A 101 45.48 6.27 -17.95
N ASN A 102 45.39 4.95 -18.08
CA ASN A 102 45.71 3.96 -17.07
C ASN A 102 46.91 3.12 -17.50
N ARG A 103 47.80 2.84 -16.55
CA ARG A 103 49.04 2.06 -16.75
C ARG A 103 49.13 0.82 -15.87
N ASN A 104 48.13 0.62 -15.00
CA ASN A 104 48.12 -0.48 -14.06
C ASN A 104 47.35 -1.65 -14.67
N SER A 105 47.99 -2.82 -14.75
CA SER A 105 47.31 -4.04 -15.20
C SER A 105 46.20 -4.42 -14.22
N VAL A 106 46.48 -4.41 -12.92
CA VAL A 106 45.46 -4.44 -11.87
C VAL A 106 44.98 -3.03 -11.61
N THR A 107 43.72 -2.75 -11.92
CA THR A 107 43.17 -1.40 -11.78
C THR A 107 42.19 -1.34 -10.64
N GLU A 108 42.49 -0.44 -9.70
CA GLU A 108 41.63 -0.14 -8.56
C GLU A 108 41.01 1.25 -8.72
N VAL A 109 39.69 1.32 -8.56
CA VAL A 109 38.92 2.55 -8.55
C VAL A 109 38.29 2.71 -7.17
N ARG A 110 38.62 3.81 -6.49
CA ARG A 110 37.99 4.22 -5.23
C ARG A 110 37.05 5.39 -5.45
N PHE A 111 35.91 5.37 -4.80
CA PHE A 111 34.88 6.41 -4.86
C PHE A 111 34.19 6.54 -3.48
N PRO A 112 33.50 7.65 -3.18
CA PRO A 112 32.79 7.80 -1.92
C PRO A 112 31.79 6.66 -1.68
N LEU A 113 31.71 6.19 -0.43
CA LEU A 113 30.75 5.16 -0.02
C LEU A 113 29.32 5.60 -0.32
N GLN A 114 28.63 4.77 -1.11
CA GLN A 114 27.26 5.03 -1.53
C GLN A 114 26.55 3.72 -1.86
N ASN A 115 25.22 3.70 -1.74
CA ASN A 115 24.41 2.54 -2.11
C ASN A 115 24.30 2.44 -3.62
N LEU A 116 24.77 1.34 -4.22
CA LEU A 116 24.64 1.07 -5.64
C LEU A 116 24.06 -0.34 -5.83
N ARG A 117 23.34 -0.58 -6.93
CA ARG A 117 22.93 -1.93 -7.38
C ARG A 117 23.66 -2.34 -8.65
N TYR A 118 23.84 -1.37 -9.56
CA TYR A 118 24.45 -1.59 -10.86
C TYR A 118 25.78 -0.86 -10.97
N LEU A 119 26.78 -1.55 -11.54
CA LEU A 119 28.05 -0.99 -11.96
C LEU A 119 28.26 -1.30 -13.45
N ARG A 120 28.67 -0.30 -14.22
CA ARG A 120 28.97 -0.43 -15.64
C ARG A 120 30.38 0.05 -15.94
N LEU A 121 31.23 -0.89 -16.36
CA LEU A 121 32.56 -0.59 -16.91
C LEU A 121 32.43 -0.42 -18.42
N LEU A 122 32.72 0.78 -18.91
CA LEU A 122 32.80 1.13 -20.32
C LEU A 122 34.27 1.14 -20.75
N GLU A 123 34.62 0.29 -21.71
CA GLU A 123 35.95 0.31 -22.31
C GLU A 123 36.02 1.35 -23.42
N VAL A 124 37.09 2.14 -23.44
CA VAL A 124 37.35 3.09 -24.54
C VAL A 124 38.34 2.44 -25.52
N PRO A 125 37.98 2.30 -26.81
CA PRO A 125 38.86 1.75 -27.83
C PRO A 125 40.20 2.49 -27.90
N ASP A 126 41.29 1.73 -28.00
CA ASP A 126 42.67 2.24 -28.05
C ASP A 126 43.43 1.77 -29.31
N GLY A 127 42.73 1.12 -30.23
CA GLY A 127 43.24 0.70 -31.52
C GLY A 127 42.13 0.52 -32.55
N VAL A 128 42.55 0.09 -33.75
CA VAL A 128 41.65 -0.24 -34.86
C VAL A 128 42.08 -1.56 -35.50
N THR A 129 41.12 -2.36 -35.94
CA THR A 129 41.37 -3.53 -36.78
C THR A 129 41.80 -3.13 -38.20
N LEU A 130 42.22 -4.11 -39.00
CA LEU A 130 42.59 -3.92 -40.41
C LEU A 130 41.43 -3.39 -41.28
N ASP A 131 40.19 -3.70 -40.92
CA ASP A 131 38.98 -3.20 -41.57
C ASP A 131 38.46 -1.87 -40.97
N GLY A 132 39.23 -1.26 -40.06
CA GLY A 132 38.95 0.06 -39.49
C GLY A 132 37.93 0.07 -38.36
N GLN A 133 37.62 -1.10 -37.78
CA GLN A 133 36.75 -1.19 -36.60
C GLN A 133 37.52 -0.81 -35.35
N PRO A 134 36.98 0.03 -34.46
CA PRO A 134 37.62 0.33 -33.19
C PRO A 134 37.68 -0.92 -32.30
N ILE A 135 38.82 -1.13 -31.64
CA ILE A 135 39.05 -2.24 -30.72
C ILE A 135 39.80 -1.79 -29.48
N VAL A 136 39.70 -2.63 -28.44
CA VAL A 136 40.56 -2.57 -27.27
C VAL A 136 41.63 -3.64 -27.42
N VAL A 137 42.88 -3.25 -27.62
CA VAL A 137 43.93 -4.15 -28.15
C VAL A 137 44.43 -5.13 -27.09
N GLN A 138 44.43 -4.75 -25.81
CA GLN A 138 45.04 -5.52 -24.71
C GLN A 138 44.16 -5.52 -23.44
N SER A 139 42.84 -5.74 -23.58
CA SER A 139 41.94 -5.99 -22.45
C SER A 139 41.64 -7.48 -22.27
N ALA A 140 41.75 -7.95 -21.03
CA ALA A 140 41.34 -9.28 -20.60
C ALA A 140 40.99 -9.20 -19.11
N TYR A 141 39.95 -9.92 -18.68
CA TYR A 141 39.54 -9.97 -17.28
C TYR A 141 39.43 -11.41 -16.81
N ALA A 142 40.11 -11.74 -15.72
CA ALA A 142 39.84 -12.94 -14.97
C ALA A 142 38.83 -12.70 -13.85
N GLU A 143 38.85 -11.50 -13.26
CA GLU A 143 38.00 -11.17 -12.12
C GLU A 143 37.66 -9.68 -12.07
N MET A 144 36.46 -9.38 -11.61
CA MET A 144 35.99 -8.05 -11.24
C MET A 144 35.43 -8.13 -9.83
N GLU A 145 35.98 -7.35 -8.91
CA GLU A 145 35.63 -7.35 -7.50
C GLU A 145 34.99 -6.01 -7.13
N VAL A 146 33.85 -6.08 -6.44
CA VAL A 146 33.19 -4.93 -5.85
C VAL A 146 33.33 -5.01 -4.34
N TYR A 147 33.83 -3.94 -3.74
CA TYR A 147 34.06 -3.85 -2.31
C TYR A 147 33.27 -2.73 -1.67
N GLY A 148 32.76 -3.05 -0.49
CA GLY A 148 31.87 -2.19 0.27
C GLY A 148 31.96 -2.50 1.75
N ARG A 149 31.36 -1.62 2.54
CA ARG A 149 31.26 -1.75 3.99
C ARG A 149 29.95 -1.17 4.47
N GLY A 150 29.38 -1.79 5.51
CA GLY A 150 28.08 -1.41 6.03
C GLY A 150 26.99 -2.42 5.71
N PHE A 151 25.74 -2.00 5.88
CA PHE A 151 24.54 -2.79 5.71
C PHE A 151 23.77 -2.36 4.47
N ALA A 152 23.13 -3.33 3.79
CA ALA A 152 22.20 -3.03 2.71
C ALA A 152 21.07 -2.12 3.23
N PRO A 153 20.62 -1.12 2.45
CA PRO A 153 19.59 -0.17 2.88
C PRO A 153 18.23 -0.84 3.10
N THR A 154 17.97 -1.97 2.44
CA THR A 154 16.75 -2.74 2.61
C THR A 154 17.10 -4.22 2.70
N ALA A 155 16.51 -4.90 3.68
CA ALA A 155 16.48 -6.35 3.74
C ALA A 155 15.05 -6.82 3.95
N THR A 156 14.63 -7.82 3.16
CA THR A 156 13.26 -8.36 3.17
C THR A 156 13.32 -9.84 3.48
N TRP A 157 12.59 -10.26 4.51
CA TRP A 157 12.37 -11.65 4.84
C TRP A 157 10.92 -11.97 4.59
N GLU A 158 10.66 -12.97 3.76
CA GLU A 158 9.32 -13.50 3.56
C GLU A 158 9.27 -14.92 4.14
N SER A 159 8.28 -15.18 4.99
CA SER A 159 8.11 -16.50 5.58
C SER A 159 7.69 -17.50 4.51
N GLN A 160 7.94 -18.79 4.77
CA GLN A 160 7.13 -19.83 4.15
C GLN A 160 5.66 -19.65 4.57
N ILE A 161 4.75 -20.27 3.82
CA ILE A 161 3.35 -20.34 4.20
C ILE A 161 3.24 -21.18 5.48
N VAL A 162 2.57 -20.65 6.49
CA VAL A 162 2.37 -21.31 7.77
C VAL A 162 0.94 -21.84 7.83
N ASP A 163 0.79 -23.15 7.98
CA ASP A 163 -0.51 -23.81 8.25
C ASP A 163 -0.75 -23.88 9.76
N LEU A 164 -1.85 -23.29 10.23
CA LEU A 164 -2.27 -23.34 11.63
C LEU A 164 -3.03 -24.62 11.99
N GLY A 165 -3.33 -25.47 11.01
CA GLY A 165 -4.10 -26.72 11.16
C GLY A 165 -5.59 -26.52 11.38
N ARG A 166 -6.04 -25.27 11.60
CA ARG A 166 -7.44 -24.88 11.81
C ARG A 166 -7.65 -23.43 11.39
N GLU A 167 -8.89 -23.08 11.11
CA GLU A 167 -9.30 -21.69 10.86
C GLU A 167 -9.30 -20.88 12.15
N VAL A 168 -8.75 -19.68 12.08
CA VAL A 168 -8.65 -18.75 13.21
C VAL A 168 -8.95 -17.32 12.78
N ASN A 169 -9.32 -16.51 13.75
CA ASN A 169 -9.20 -15.06 13.66
C ASN A 169 -7.77 -14.65 14.03
N PHE A 170 -7.25 -13.65 13.33
CA PHE A 170 -5.94 -13.06 13.59
C PHE A 170 -6.12 -11.78 14.40
N GLY A 171 -5.33 -11.64 15.46
CA GLY A 171 -5.33 -10.52 16.38
C GLY A 171 -4.12 -9.62 16.16
N ARG A 172 -3.62 -9.00 17.23
CA ARG A 172 -2.47 -8.09 17.13
C ARG A 172 -1.19 -8.84 16.74
N VAL A 173 -0.32 -8.12 16.05
CA VAL A 173 1.06 -8.56 15.79
C VAL A 173 1.97 -7.79 16.75
N VAL A 174 2.65 -8.51 17.63
CA VAL A 174 3.56 -7.95 18.63
C VAL A 174 4.97 -8.33 18.24
N PHE A 175 5.86 -7.35 18.09
CA PHE A 175 7.26 -7.58 17.77
C PHE A 175 8.18 -6.69 18.60
N GLU A 176 9.37 -7.19 18.89
CA GLU A 176 10.42 -6.44 19.59
C GLU A 176 11.61 -6.23 18.64
N VAL A 177 12.16 -5.02 18.68
CA VAL A 177 13.24 -4.60 17.80
C VAL A 177 14.32 -3.92 18.60
N SER A 178 15.57 -4.34 18.40
CA SER A 178 16.75 -3.64 18.87
C SER A 178 17.46 -2.98 17.70
N LYS A 179 17.82 -1.70 17.88
CA LYS A 179 18.56 -0.91 16.90
C LYS A 179 20.03 -0.84 17.30
N TRP A 180 20.92 -0.92 16.32
CA TRP A 180 22.36 -1.04 16.55
C TRP A 180 23.14 -0.23 15.53
N ARG A 181 24.27 0.33 15.95
CA ARG A 181 25.31 0.91 15.09
C ARG A 181 26.56 0.06 15.15
N LYS A 182 27.14 -0.23 13.99
CA LYS A 182 28.47 -0.81 13.88
C LYS A 182 29.53 0.30 13.85
N ASP A 183 30.29 0.45 14.94
CA ASP A 183 31.41 1.38 15.03
C ASP A 183 32.73 0.58 15.06
N GLY A 184 33.40 0.53 13.90
CA GLY A 184 34.51 -0.42 13.69
C GLY A 184 34.05 -1.86 13.88
N GLU A 185 34.63 -2.56 14.85
CA GLU A 185 34.25 -3.93 15.23
C GLU A 185 33.25 -3.98 16.40
N GLN A 186 32.89 -2.84 16.99
CA GLN A 186 31.95 -2.78 18.11
C GLN A 186 30.51 -2.57 17.64
N LEU A 187 29.58 -3.17 18.37
CA LEU A 187 28.15 -2.94 18.21
C LEU A 187 27.66 -2.08 19.37
N VAL A 188 27.12 -0.90 19.05
CA VAL A 188 26.57 0.06 20.01
C VAL A 188 25.06 0.06 19.86
N ALA A 189 24.34 -0.20 20.95
CA ALA A 189 22.88 -0.13 20.95
C ALA A 189 22.42 1.33 20.75
N LEU A 190 21.34 1.49 19.99
CA LEU A 190 20.71 2.78 19.74
C LEU A 190 19.32 2.80 20.40
N GLU A 191 19.01 3.85 21.15
CA GLU A 191 17.64 4.08 21.66
C GLU A 191 16.70 4.48 20.51
N ASP A 192 17.18 5.34 19.62
CA ASP A 192 16.51 5.68 18.38
C ASP A 192 17.52 5.85 17.23
N GLY A 193 17.03 5.80 16.00
CA GLY A 193 17.86 5.87 14.82
C GLY A 193 17.06 5.73 13.53
N PRO A 194 17.71 5.95 12.38
CA PRO A 194 17.07 5.98 11.07
C PRO A 194 16.50 4.63 10.62
N VAL A 195 16.73 3.57 11.39
CA VAL A 195 16.31 2.22 11.05
C VAL A 195 14.84 2.01 11.36
N ARG A 196 14.11 1.45 10.40
CA ARG A 196 12.69 1.10 10.51
C ARG A 196 12.50 -0.39 10.28
N VAL A 197 11.55 -0.96 10.99
CA VAL A 197 11.09 -2.33 10.80
C VAL A 197 9.61 -2.28 10.47
N GLN A 198 9.24 -2.95 9.40
CA GLN A 198 7.87 -3.05 8.92
C GLN A 198 7.49 -4.52 8.85
N VAL A 199 6.35 -4.87 9.42
CA VAL A 199 5.79 -6.23 9.35
C VAL A 199 4.49 -6.19 8.56
N GLU A 200 4.39 -7.01 7.54
CA GLU A 200 3.17 -7.23 6.78
C GLU A 200 2.73 -8.68 6.95
N ILE A 201 1.42 -8.90 6.99
CA ILE A 201 0.83 -10.23 7.06
C ILE A 201 -0.30 -10.37 6.05
N ARG A 202 -0.40 -11.53 5.41
CA ARG A 202 -1.58 -11.94 4.65
C ARG A 202 -2.08 -13.29 5.13
N THR A 203 -3.39 -13.52 5.00
CA THR A 203 -4.06 -14.72 5.48
C THR A 203 -4.71 -15.47 4.32
N GLY A 204 -4.80 -16.78 4.45
CA GLY A 204 -5.25 -17.70 3.40
C GLY A 204 -6.22 -18.75 3.91
N ARG A 205 -7.17 -19.13 3.05
CA ARG A 205 -8.12 -20.23 3.28
C ARG A 205 -7.61 -21.56 2.70
N ASP A 206 -6.63 -21.52 1.81
CA ASP A 206 -5.94 -22.68 1.25
C ASP A 206 -4.40 -22.57 1.36
N ASP A 207 -3.70 -23.60 0.88
CA ASP A 207 -2.26 -23.78 1.08
C ASP A 207 -1.38 -23.01 0.08
N THR A 208 -1.95 -22.18 -0.80
CA THR A 208 -1.19 -21.47 -1.84
C THR A 208 -1.73 -20.07 -2.15
N PRO A 209 -0.95 -18.99 -1.99
CA PRO A 209 -1.34 -17.63 -2.37
C PRO A 209 -1.30 -17.40 -3.90
N THR A 210 -1.16 -18.47 -4.67
CA THR A 210 -0.94 -18.44 -6.11
C THR A 210 -1.97 -19.31 -6.80
N ALA A 211 -2.71 -18.70 -7.72
CA ALA A 211 -3.65 -19.38 -8.60
C ALA A 211 -2.96 -19.70 -9.94
N TYR A 212 -3.16 -20.93 -10.40
CA TYR A 212 -2.57 -21.44 -11.64
C TYR A 212 -3.69 -21.68 -12.66
N PHE A 213 -3.50 -21.21 -13.89
CA PHE A 213 -4.53 -21.34 -14.92
C PHE A 213 -4.06 -22.21 -16.09
N GLY A 214 -5.00 -22.96 -16.66
CA GLY A 214 -4.92 -23.56 -17.99
C GLY A 214 -5.97 -22.94 -18.92
N PHE A 215 -6.23 -23.60 -20.05
CA PHE A 215 -7.25 -23.18 -21.02
C PHE A 215 -8.33 -24.26 -21.18
N ASP A 216 -9.58 -23.84 -21.36
CA ASP A 216 -10.67 -24.72 -21.80
C ASP A 216 -10.73 -24.85 -23.34
N ASP A 217 -11.76 -25.53 -23.83
CA ASP A 217 -12.04 -25.77 -25.24
C ASP A 217 -12.44 -24.51 -26.01
N LEU A 218 -12.81 -23.44 -25.31
CA LEU A 218 -13.10 -22.12 -25.86
C LEU A 218 -11.91 -21.15 -25.74
N GLY A 219 -10.81 -21.59 -25.11
CA GLY A 219 -9.62 -20.77 -24.86
C GLY A 219 -9.75 -19.80 -23.69
N ALA A 220 -10.75 -19.98 -22.82
CA ALA A 220 -10.88 -19.21 -21.59
C ALA A 220 -10.00 -19.80 -20.48
N HIS A 221 -9.61 -18.96 -19.52
CA HIS A 221 -8.80 -19.41 -18.38
C HIS A 221 -9.63 -20.27 -17.43
N VAL A 222 -9.10 -21.45 -17.10
CA VAL A 222 -9.66 -22.33 -16.07
C VAL A 222 -8.60 -22.60 -15.02
N GLU A 223 -8.96 -22.39 -13.76
CA GLU A 223 -8.08 -22.62 -12.63
C GLU A 223 -7.76 -24.12 -12.48
N VAL A 224 -6.49 -24.44 -12.25
CA VAL A 224 -5.98 -25.80 -12.09
C VAL A 224 -5.02 -25.85 -10.90
N THR A 225 -4.80 -27.03 -10.33
CA THR A 225 -3.78 -27.19 -9.28
C THR A 225 -2.37 -26.96 -9.86
N LYS A 226 -1.43 -26.52 -9.02
CA LYS A 226 0.00 -26.40 -9.41
C LYS A 226 0.53 -27.67 -10.09
N LYS A 227 0.21 -28.85 -9.53
CA LYS A 227 0.63 -30.15 -10.07
C LYS A 227 0.05 -30.43 -11.46
N GLN A 228 -1.19 -30.03 -11.72
CA GLN A 228 -1.77 -30.10 -13.07
C GLN A 228 -1.08 -29.10 -13.99
N TRP A 229 -0.89 -27.86 -13.55
CA TRP A 229 -0.22 -26.81 -14.30
C TRP A 229 1.20 -27.19 -14.74
N GLU A 230 1.99 -27.79 -13.84
CA GLU A 230 3.34 -28.28 -14.14
C GLU A 230 3.35 -29.35 -15.25
N ARG A 231 2.27 -30.12 -15.39
CA ARG A 231 2.09 -31.12 -16.45
C ARG A 231 1.58 -30.53 -17.77
N LEU A 232 1.07 -29.30 -17.77
CA LEU A 232 0.66 -28.61 -18.99
C LEU A 232 1.89 -28.13 -19.78
N THR A 233 1.72 -28.01 -21.08
CA THR A 233 2.78 -27.61 -22.01
C THR A 233 3.16 -26.14 -21.78
N SER A 234 4.44 -25.86 -21.47
CA SER A 234 4.93 -24.53 -21.09
C SER A 234 5.14 -23.55 -22.25
N SER A 235 5.08 -24.03 -23.50
CA SER A 235 5.31 -23.22 -24.68
C SER A 235 4.32 -23.57 -25.78
N VAL A 236 3.59 -22.58 -26.28
CA VAL A 236 3.20 -22.59 -27.69
C VAL A 236 4.50 -22.60 -28.48
N PRO A 237 4.76 -23.55 -29.39
CA PRO A 237 6.01 -23.59 -30.13
C PRO A 237 6.26 -22.23 -30.80
N ARG A 238 7.35 -21.55 -30.40
CA ARG A 238 7.86 -20.41 -31.18
C ARG A 238 8.17 -20.96 -32.57
N ALA A 239 7.44 -20.53 -33.58
CA ALA A 239 7.64 -20.94 -34.96
C ALA A 239 9.06 -20.55 -35.41
N THR A 240 10.03 -21.46 -35.24
CA THR A 240 11.40 -21.32 -35.75
C THR A 240 11.55 -21.83 -37.19
N LEU A 241 10.45 -22.25 -37.83
CA LEU A 241 10.42 -22.64 -39.23
C LEU A 241 9.24 -21.96 -39.94
N ILE A 242 9.57 -21.00 -40.80
CA ILE A 242 8.65 -20.23 -41.67
C ILE A 242 7.83 -21.17 -42.58
N SER A 243 8.26 -22.41 -42.80
CA SER A 243 7.53 -23.41 -43.59
C SER A 243 6.36 -24.09 -42.86
N SER A 244 6.22 -23.88 -41.54
CA SER A 244 5.07 -24.37 -40.76
C SER A 244 3.92 -23.37 -40.68
N ILE A 245 4.20 -22.10 -41.00
CA ILE A 245 3.24 -20.99 -40.91
C ILE A 245 2.10 -21.19 -41.93
N SER A 246 2.43 -21.59 -43.16
CA SER A 246 1.43 -21.82 -44.22
C SER A 246 0.50 -23.02 -43.98
N ARG A 247 0.80 -23.89 -43.00
CA ARG A 247 -0.11 -24.99 -42.58
C ARG A 247 -0.95 -24.64 -41.35
N LEU A 248 -0.58 -23.61 -40.59
CA LEU A 248 -1.27 -23.15 -39.38
C LEU A 248 -2.18 -21.94 -39.65
N GLU A 249 -1.85 -21.08 -40.61
CA GLU A 249 -2.65 -19.88 -40.96
C GLU A 249 -3.95 -20.20 -41.72
N ALA A 250 -4.10 -21.41 -42.26
CA ALA A 250 -5.29 -21.82 -43.00
C ALA A 250 -6.54 -22.04 -42.12
N HIS A 251 -6.45 -21.95 -40.78
CA HIS A 251 -7.56 -22.22 -39.86
C HIS A 251 -7.82 -21.13 -38.79
N GLY A 252 -7.25 -19.93 -38.93
CA GLY A 252 -7.49 -18.84 -37.97
C GLY A 252 -6.66 -18.99 -36.70
N ALA A 253 -6.26 -17.85 -36.15
CA ALA A 253 -5.20 -17.69 -35.16
C ALA A 253 -5.28 -18.65 -33.95
N THR A 254 -4.10 -19.08 -33.52
CA THR A 254 -3.83 -20.02 -32.41
C THR A 254 -4.36 -19.48 -31.08
N VAL A 255 -5.62 -19.79 -30.78
CA VAL A 255 -6.12 -19.70 -29.40
C VAL A 255 -5.35 -20.74 -28.58
N PRO A 256 -4.71 -20.39 -27.46
CA PRO A 256 -4.14 -21.38 -26.55
C PRO A 256 -5.22 -22.41 -26.20
N ALA A 257 -4.98 -23.67 -26.57
CA ALA A 257 -5.97 -24.74 -26.43
C ALA A 257 -5.83 -25.46 -25.08
N VAL A 258 -6.79 -26.34 -24.77
CA VAL A 258 -6.69 -27.32 -23.68
C VAL A 258 -5.32 -28.01 -23.72
N GLY A 259 -4.62 -28.06 -22.58
CA GLY A 259 -3.30 -28.70 -22.45
C GLY A 259 -2.10 -27.76 -22.41
N PHE A 260 -2.30 -26.45 -22.58
CA PHE A 260 -1.26 -25.42 -22.43
C PHE A 260 -1.33 -24.70 -21.07
N ARG A 261 -0.18 -24.23 -20.58
CA ARG A 261 -0.10 -23.40 -19.36
C ARG A 261 -0.71 -22.03 -19.64
N GLY A 262 -1.70 -21.66 -18.84
CA GLY A 262 -2.18 -20.30 -18.69
C GLY A 262 -1.37 -19.53 -17.63
N PRO A 263 -1.79 -18.30 -17.30
CA PRO A 263 -1.06 -17.42 -16.39
C PRO A 263 -0.97 -17.99 -14.97
N VAL A 264 0.02 -17.49 -14.24
CA VAL A 264 0.19 -17.69 -12.80
C VAL A 264 -0.01 -16.33 -12.16
N VAL A 265 -0.99 -16.20 -11.28
CA VAL A 265 -1.40 -14.93 -10.66
C VAL A 265 -1.59 -15.11 -9.16
N GLU A 266 -1.70 -14.01 -8.42
CA GLU A 266 -2.08 -14.08 -7.01
C GLU A 266 -3.52 -14.61 -6.87
N ASP A 267 -3.73 -15.48 -5.88
CA ASP A 267 -5.06 -15.98 -5.55
C ASP A 267 -5.83 -14.93 -4.74
N LEU A 268 -6.61 -14.10 -5.44
CA LEU A 268 -7.44 -13.07 -4.83
C LEU A 268 -8.74 -13.62 -4.21
N LYS A 269 -9.02 -14.93 -4.37
CA LYS A 269 -10.25 -15.57 -3.90
C LYS A 269 -10.07 -16.16 -2.52
N ASN A 270 -8.97 -16.90 -2.29
CA ASN A 270 -8.73 -17.55 -1.01
C ASN A 270 -7.68 -16.84 -0.15
N TRP A 271 -6.92 -15.91 -0.71
CA TRP A 271 -5.92 -15.13 0.03
C TRP A 271 -6.24 -13.66 0.09
N SER A 272 -5.96 -13.07 1.25
CA SER A 272 -6.00 -11.63 1.41
C SER A 272 -4.81 -10.98 0.73
N PHE A 273 -4.97 -9.72 0.33
CA PHE A 273 -3.81 -8.84 0.15
C PHE A 273 -2.99 -8.75 1.44
N TRP A 274 -1.72 -8.37 1.28
CA TRP A 274 -0.87 -7.97 2.40
C TRP A 274 -1.57 -6.87 3.21
N SER A 275 -1.42 -6.94 4.54
CA SER A 275 -1.82 -5.85 5.41
C SER A 275 -1.06 -4.58 5.03
N VAL A 276 -1.57 -3.43 5.49
CA VAL A 276 -0.70 -2.24 5.56
C VAL A 276 0.53 -2.58 6.41
N PRO A 277 1.70 -1.99 6.12
CA PRO A 277 2.90 -2.20 6.93
C PRO A 277 2.66 -1.82 8.38
N LEU A 278 2.83 -2.77 9.28
CA LEU A 278 2.78 -2.54 10.71
C LEU A 278 4.13 -1.98 11.13
N GLU A 279 4.13 -0.71 11.55
CA GLU A 279 5.35 0.00 11.98
C GLU A 279 5.51 0.00 13.50
N GLU A 280 4.43 -0.29 14.23
CA GLU A 280 4.41 -0.32 15.69
C GLU A 280 3.96 -1.69 16.21
N SER A 281 4.57 -2.10 17.32
CA SER A 281 4.24 -3.35 18.00
C SER A 281 2.84 -3.29 18.62
N GLY A 282 2.05 -4.35 18.44
CA GLY A 282 0.68 -4.44 18.97
C GLY A 282 -0.40 -3.93 18.02
N GLN A 283 -0.05 -3.50 16.81
CA GLN A 283 -1.04 -3.13 15.79
C GLN A 283 -1.83 -4.36 15.30
N HIS A 284 -3.11 -4.16 15.01
CA HIS A 284 -3.97 -5.19 14.43
C HIS A 284 -3.89 -5.17 12.89
N PRO A 285 -3.63 -6.30 12.22
CA PRO A 285 -3.39 -6.33 10.77
C PRO A 285 -4.66 -6.20 9.92
N ARG A 286 -5.83 -6.26 10.58
CA ARG A 286 -7.17 -6.16 9.97
C ARG A 286 -7.33 -7.12 8.78
N ARG A 287 -6.75 -8.32 8.88
CA ARG A 287 -6.88 -9.37 7.87
C ARG A 287 -8.10 -10.25 8.18
N PRO A 288 -8.75 -10.82 7.15
CA PRO A 288 -9.82 -11.77 7.39
C PRO A 288 -9.28 -13.01 8.10
N TRP A 289 -10.20 -13.78 8.67
CA TRP A 289 -9.91 -15.10 9.19
C TRP A 289 -9.29 -16.00 8.12
N GLY A 290 -8.56 -17.02 8.57
CA GLY A 290 -7.92 -17.99 7.68
C GLY A 290 -7.29 -19.14 8.45
N ARG A 291 -6.85 -20.15 7.71
CA ARG A 291 -6.08 -21.28 8.25
C ARG A 291 -4.58 -21.10 8.01
N TYR A 292 -4.23 -20.40 6.94
CA TYR A 292 -2.86 -20.16 6.53
C TYR A 292 -2.52 -18.69 6.70
N PHE A 293 -1.24 -18.39 6.91
CA PHE A 293 -0.75 -17.03 6.81
C PHE A 293 0.67 -16.99 6.25
N GLN A 294 1.06 -15.81 5.80
CA GLN A 294 2.42 -15.49 5.40
C GLN A 294 2.82 -14.13 5.96
N LEU A 295 4.08 -14.01 6.35
CA LEU A 295 4.67 -12.79 6.87
C LEU A 295 5.71 -12.24 5.91
N ARG A 296 5.80 -10.92 5.87
CA ARG A 296 6.92 -10.20 5.26
C ARG A 296 7.44 -9.20 6.26
N VAL A 297 8.73 -9.28 6.55
CA VAL A 297 9.43 -8.33 7.42
C VAL A 297 10.41 -7.55 6.55
N GLN A 298 10.33 -6.23 6.60
CA GLN A 298 11.26 -5.34 5.93
C GLN A 298 12.03 -4.53 6.96
N LEU A 299 13.35 -4.61 6.91
CA LEU A 299 14.25 -3.76 7.68
C LEU A 299 14.84 -2.74 6.72
N LYS A 300 14.66 -1.45 7.03
CA LYS A 300 15.08 -0.33 6.17
C LYS A 300 15.98 0.62 6.94
N THR A 301 17.04 1.09 6.31
CA THR A 301 17.99 2.08 6.86
C THR A 301 18.51 2.97 5.74
N ASN A 302 18.75 4.24 6.05
CA ASN A 302 19.45 5.18 5.17
C ASN A 302 20.90 5.43 5.62
N ALA A 303 21.33 4.82 6.72
CA ALA A 303 22.67 4.93 7.27
C ALA A 303 23.47 3.65 6.99
N PHE A 304 24.71 3.80 6.54
CA PHE A 304 25.53 2.65 6.13
C PHE A 304 25.87 1.70 7.27
N PHE A 305 25.90 2.16 8.52
CA PHE A 305 26.36 1.37 9.66
C PHE A 305 25.30 1.14 10.72
N ASP A 306 24.08 1.62 10.51
CA ASP A 306 22.96 1.42 11.45
C ASP A 306 22.04 0.34 10.90
N PHE A 307 21.68 -0.62 11.74
CA PHE A 307 20.81 -1.73 11.41
C PHE A 307 19.88 -2.06 12.57
N ALA A 308 18.89 -2.91 12.30
CA ALA A 308 17.97 -3.41 13.31
C ALA A 308 18.06 -4.92 13.38
N ARG A 309 17.67 -5.45 14.53
CA ARG A 309 17.45 -6.88 14.75
C ARG A 309 16.01 -7.04 15.23
N LEU A 310 15.27 -7.91 14.57
CA LEU A 310 13.99 -8.40 15.07
C LEU A 310 14.29 -9.42 16.18
N ASP A 311 13.98 -9.06 17.42
CA ASP A 311 14.27 -9.89 18.60
C ASP A 311 13.18 -10.93 18.85
N SER A 312 11.92 -10.54 18.65
CA SER A 312 10.77 -11.43 18.76
C SER A 312 9.64 -10.99 17.82
N LEU A 313 8.80 -11.94 17.42
CA LEU A 313 7.57 -11.71 16.67
C LEU A 313 6.50 -12.71 17.09
N GLN A 314 5.34 -12.20 17.47
CA GLN A 314 4.21 -12.93 18.01
C GLN A 314 2.93 -12.47 17.29
N ILE A 315 2.02 -13.41 17.05
CA ILE A 315 0.74 -13.14 16.40
C ILE A 315 -0.33 -13.72 17.30
N GLU A 316 -1.27 -12.88 17.73
CA GLU A 316 -2.44 -13.35 18.46
C GLU A 316 -3.37 -14.10 17.50
N ILE A 317 -3.86 -15.27 17.93
CA ILE A 317 -4.85 -16.05 17.18
C ILE A 317 -5.92 -16.57 18.13
N ALA A 318 -7.16 -16.69 17.63
CA ALA A 318 -8.27 -17.29 18.37
C ALA A 318 -9.16 -18.14 17.45
N PRO A 319 -9.81 -19.19 17.97
CA PRO A 319 -10.82 -19.92 17.21
C PRO A 319 -11.94 -18.98 16.71
N LEU A 320 -12.56 -19.35 15.59
CA LEU A 320 -13.75 -18.64 15.12
C LEU A 320 -14.92 -18.86 16.08
N LEU A 321 -15.70 -17.81 16.31
CA LEU A 321 -16.92 -17.83 17.10
C LEU A 321 -18.09 -18.42 16.32
N ALA A 322 -18.11 -18.20 15.01
CA ALA A 322 -19.01 -18.79 14.02
C ALA A 322 -18.24 -19.15 12.74
N ASP A 323 -18.77 -20.02 11.88
CA ASP A 323 -18.11 -20.31 10.59
C ASP A 323 -18.17 -19.10 9.67
N ARG A 324 -19.29 -18.38 9.70
CA ARG A 324 -19.46 -17.13 8.97
C ARG A 324 -20.41 -16.21 9.74
N VAL A 325 -20.12 -14.92 9.68
CA VAL A 325 -21.03 -13.87 10.16
C VAL A 325 -21.23 -12.92 8.99
N VAL A 326 -22.46 -12.82 8.53
CA VAL A 326 -22.84 -12.06 7.35
C VAL A 326 -23.75 -10.92 7.78
N GLY A 327 -23.61 -9.77 7.15
CA GLY A 327 -24.49 -8.64 7.40
C GLY A 327 -24.80 -7.83 6.17
N GLU A 328 -25.92 -7.13 6.25
CA GLU A 328 -26.39 -6.19 5.25
C GLU A 328 -27.06 -4.99 5.91
N VAL A 329 -26.96 -3.83 5.25
CA VAL A 329 -27.54 -2.57 5.74
C VAL A 329 -28.56 -2.03 4.74
N VAL A 330 -29.70 -1.56 5.25
CA VAL A 330 -30.74 -0.83 4.50
C VAL A 330 -31.23 0.37 5.28
N LEU A 331 -32.04 1.23 4.63
CA LEU A 331 -32.79 2.27 5.35
C LEU A 331 -34.03 1.65 5.98
N GLU A 332 -34.40 2.09 7.18
CA GLU A 332 -35.64 1.63 7.84
C GLU A 332 -36.91 2.00 7.04
N GLU A 333 -36.87 3.07 6.26
CA GLU A 333 -37.95 3.49 5.36
C GLU A 333 -37.95 2.79 3.99
N ASP A 334 -36.84 2.15 3.60
CA ASP A 334 -36.67 1.47 2.31
C ASP A 334 -35.81 0.20 2.45
N HIS A 335 -36.50 -0.92 2.70
CA HIS A 335 -35.87 -2.23 2.82
C HIS A 335 -35.46 -2.84 1.47
N GLN A 336 -35.90 -2.29 0.33
CA GLN A 336 -35.68 -2.88 -1.00
C GLN A 336 -35.07 -1.85 -1.96
N PRO A 337 -33.85 -1.36 -1.64
CA PRO A 337 -33.22 -0.29 -2.40
C PRO A 337 -32.95 -0.72 -3.86
N GLN A 338 -33.14 0.21 -4.79
CA GLN A 338 -32.94 -0.08 -6.21
C GLN A 338 -31.50 -0.53 -6.52
N GLY A 339 -31.38 -1.71 -7.12
CA GLY A 339 -30.09 -2.32 -7.45
C GLY A 339 -29.26 -2.73 -6.22
N GLY A 340 -29.91 -2.89 -5.07
CA GLY A 340 -29.31 -3.33 -3.81
C GLY A 340 -28.33 -2.36 -3.16
N ARG A 341 -28.32 -1.10 -3.61
CA ARG A 341 -27.42 -0.05 -3.12
C ARG A 341 -28.21 1.00 -2.36
N VAL A 342 -27.92 1.13 -1.06
CA VAL A 342 -28.50 2.18 -0.22
C VAL A 342 -27.92 3.54 -0.59
N ARG A 343 -28.80 4.51 -0.85
CA ARG A 343 -28.40 5.88 -1.20
C ARG A 343 -29.07 6.87 -0.26
N VAL A 344 -28.28 7.76 0.34
CA VAL A 344 -28.77 8.77 1.29
C VAL A 344 -28.26 10.16 0.94
N PRO A 345 -29.01 11.23 1.23
CA PRO A 345 -28.45 12.58 1.24
C PRO A 345 -27.30 12.67 2.26
N ALA A 346 -26.18 13.24 1.85
CA ALA A 346 -25.08 13.49 2.80
C ALA A 346 -25.49 14.57 3.81
N GLY A 347 -25.08 14.41 5.06
CA GLY A 347 -25.29 15.38 6.14
C GLY A 347 -26.64 15.27 6.85
N GLU A 348 -27.57 14.46 6.30
CA GLU A 348 -28.85 14.17 6.93
C GLU A 348 -28.73 12.94 7.85
N LYS A 349 -29.28 13.06 9.06
CA LYS A 349 -29.45 11.92 9.96
C LYS A 349 -30.53 10.99 9.40
N LYS A 350 -30.21 9.70 9.27
CA LYS A 350 -31.11 8.66 8.73
C LYS A 350 -31.13 7.46 9.66
N SER A 351 -32.25 6.75 9.65
CA SER A 351 -32.46 5.50 10.39
C SER A 351 -32.17 4.30 9.48
N PHE A 352 -31.34 3.40 9.96
CA PHE A 352 -30.85 2.23 9.25
C PHE A 352 -31.21 0.96 10.01
N VAL A 353 -31.38 -0.12 9.24
CA VAL A 353 -31.50 -1.48 9.76
C VAL A 353 -30.23 -2.23 9.37
N TYR A 354 -29.51 -2.74 10.37
CA TYR A 354 -28.37 -3.62 10.20
C TYR A 354 -28.78 -5.06 10.57
N ASP A 355 -28.93 -5.92 9.57
CA ASP A 355 -29.28 -7.33 9.73
C ASP A 355 -28.00 -8.16 9.77
N ILE A 356 -27.92 -9.10 10.72
CA ILE A 356 -26.75 -9.94 10.93
C ILE A 356 -27.21 -11.40 11.04
N GLY A 357 -26.75 -12.21 10.08
CA GLY A 357 -26.94 -13.66 10.04
C GLY A 357 -25.66 -14.41 10.39
N VAL A 358 -25.81 -15.59 10.99
CA VAL A 358 -24.69 -16.37 11.51
C VAL A 358 -24.79 -17.82 11.04
N GLU A 359 -23.71 -18.34 10.49
CA GLU A 359 -23.60 -19.74 10.06
C GLU A 359 -22.76 -20.55 11.07
N PHE A 360 -23.34 -21.68 11.52
CA PHE A 360 -22.69 -22.67 12.38
C PHE A 360 -22.74 -24.05 11.70
N SER A 361 -21.86 -24.27 10.74
CA SER A 361 -21.72 -25.55 10.01
C SER A 361 -20.73 -26.51 10.68
N SER A 362 -19.75 -26.00 11.43
CA SER A 362 -18.69 -26.79 12.07
C SER A 362 -18.94 -26.98 13.57
N ALA A 363 -18.53 -28.13 14.10
CA ALA A 363 -18.53 -28.37 15.53
C ALA A 363 -17.48 -27.48 16.24
N GLY A 364 -17.79 -27.01 17.46
CA GLY A 364 -16.85 -26.26 18.30
C GLY A 364 -16.93 -24.74 18.19
N ARG A 365 -17.88 -24.20 17.42
CA ARG A 365 -18.20 -22.76 17.41
C ARG A 365 -18.96 -22.40 18.68
N THR A 366 -18.40 -21.50 19.48
CA THR A 366 -18.99 -21.15 20.79
C THR A 366 -20.08 -20.09 20.70
N GLY A 367 -20.15 -19.37 19.58
CA GLY A 367 -21.07 -18.26 19.39
C GLY A 367 -20.59 -16.96 20.05
N PHE A 368 -21.41 -15.92 20.00
CA PHE A 368 -21.07 -14.60 20.52
C PHE A 368 -22.25 -13.95 21.25
N ASP A 369 -21.94 -13.03 22.17
CA ASP A 369 -22.91 -12.31 22.97
C ASP A 369 -22.65 -10.79 22.99
N ALA A 370 -21.79 -10.31 22.09
CA ALA A 370 -21.54 -8.89 21.88
C ALA A 370 -21.34 -8.60 20.40
N VAL A 371 -21.88 -7.47 19.95
CA VAL A 371 -21.73 -6.94 18.60
C VAL A 371 -21.22 -5.51 18.70
N ARG A 372 -20.01 -5.26 18.22
CA ARG A 372 -19.49 -3.92 17.98
C ARG A 372 -19.89 -3.49 16.58
N VAL A 373 -20.71 -2.44 16.50
CA VAL A 373 -21.15 -1.81 15.27
C VAL A 373 -20.24 -0.61 15.02
N MET A 374 -19.66 -0.53 13.84
CA MET A 374 -18.86 0.62 13.39
C MET A 374 -19.62 1.34 12.27
N THR A 375 -19.71 2.65 12.37
CA THR A 375 -20.46 3.51 11.45
C THR A 375 -19.59 4.61 10.86
N PRO A 376 -20.01 5.27 9.77
CA PRO A 376 -19.23 6.36 9.15
C PRO A 376 -19.08 7.62 10.02
N ALA A 377 -19.96 7.79 11.01
CA ALA A 377 -19.94 8.87 11.98
C ALA A 377 -20.48 8.34 13.33
N GLU A 378 -20.64 9.23 14.32
CA GLU A 378 -21.36 8.90 15.56
C GLU A 378 -22.75 8.32 15.24
N ALA A 379 -23.16 7.30 16.00
CA ALA A 379 -24.42 6.60 15.80
C ALA A 379 -25.17 6.42 17.11
N GLU A 380 -26.50 6.53 17.02
CA GLU A 380 -27.42 6.29 18.12
C GLU A 380 -28.07 4.93 17.94
N PHE A 381 -28.01 4.10 18.97
CA PHE A 381 -28.75 2.83 19.01
C PHE A 381 -30.26 3.11 19.11
N GLY A 382 -31.04 2.44 18.27
CA GLY A 382 -32.51 2.51 18.26
C GLY A 382 -33.16 1.30 18.94
N TRP A 383 -33.01 0.12 18.34
CA TRP A 383 -33.70 -1.10 18.80
C TRP A 383 -32.93 -2.37 18.42
N LEU A 384 -33.28 -3.49 19.05
CA LEU A 384 -32.69 -4.80 18.82
C LEU A 384 -33.78 -5.87 18.68
N GLU A 385 -33.67 -6.70 17.65
CA GLU A 385 -34.45 -7.91 17.48
C GLU A 385 -33.54 -9.14 17.35
N ILE A 386 -33.94 -10.27 17.91
CA ILE A 386 -33.16 -11.52 17.86
C ILE A 386 -34.09 -12.71 17.56
N GLY A 387 -33.60 -13.62 16.72
CA GLY A 387 -34.17 -14.94 16.49
C GLY A 387 -34.82 -15.11 15.12
N GLU A 388 -35.38 -16.30 14.90
CA GLU A 388 -36.20 -16.63 13.74
C GLU A 388 -37.49 -17.34 14.21
N PRO A 389 -38.66 -16.66 14.20
CA PRO A 389 -38.88 -15.29 13.73
C PRO A 389 -38.22 -14.24 14.63
N LEU A 390 -37.90 -13.09 14.04
CA LEU A 390 -37.36 -11.94 14.77
C LEU A 390 -38.37 -11.43 15.81
N SER A 391 -37.84 -11.10 16.98
CA SER A 391 -38.63 -10.56 18.10
C SER A 391 -37.83 -9.50 18.82
N ALA A 392 -38.49 -8.41 19.23
CA ALA A 392 -37.87 -7.31 19.97
C ALA A 392 -37.32 -7.80 21.32
N VAL A 393 -36.07 -7.43 21.62
CA VAL A 393 -35.40 -7.76 22.88
C VAL A 393 -34.63 -6.54 23.38
N GLU A 394 -34.61 -6.32 24.70
CA GLU A 394 -33.74 -5.31 25.28
C GLU A 394 -32.29 -5.80 25.35
N PRO A 395 -31.30 -4.99 24.92
CA PRO A 395 -29.90 -5.31 25.13
C PRO A 395 -29.55 -5.31 26.62
N ASP A 396 -28.56 -6.11 27.01
CA ASP A 396 -28.06 -6.12 28.40
C ASP A 396 -27.36 -4.80 28.74
N SER A 397 -26.54 -4.30 27.82
CA SER A 397 -25.97 -2.94 27.90
C SER A 397 -25.49 -2.46 26.53
N ILE A 398 -25.30 -1.14 26.41
CA ILE A 398 -24.75 -0.48 25.23
C ILE A 398 -23.59 0.41 25.67
N VAL A 399 -22.48 0.35 24.93
CA VAL A 399 -21.33 1.24 25.14
C VAL A 399 -21.11 2.04 23.87
N ASN A 400 -21.31 3.36 23.94
CA ASN A 400 -21.11 4.24 22.79
C ASN A 400 -19.62 4.45 22.50
N GLU A 401 -19.28 4.51 21.23
CA GLU A 401 -17.95 4.82 20.72
C GLU A 401 -18.02 6.03 19.77
N GLU A 402 -16.87 6.61 19.41
CA GLU A 402 -16.81 7.82 18.55
C GLU A 402 -17.48 7.62 17.18
N SER A 403 -17.43 6.40 16.63
CA SER A 403 -18.00 6.07 15.33
C SER A 403 -18.73 4.74 15.37
N GLY A 404 -19.65 4.62 16.33
CA GLY A 404 -20.48 3.42 16.51
C GLY A 404 -20.78 3.12 17.97
N PHE A 405 -21.03 1.85 18.28
CA PHE A 405 -21.32 1.39 19.63
C PHE A 405 -21.13 -0.12 19.75
N VAL A 406 -21.01 -0.61 20.98
CA VAL A 406 -21.04 -2.03 21.32
C VAL A 406 -22.38 -2.38 21.95
N VAL A 407 -23.09 -3.35 21.39
CA VAL A 407 -24.30 -3.94 21.94
C VAL A 407 -23.95 -5.25 22.63
N PHE A 408 -24.20 -5.34 23.93
CA PHE A 408 -24.12 -6.59 24.68
C PHE A 408 -25.48 -7.28 24.67
N LEU A 409 -25.51 -8.48 24.10
CA LEU A 409 -26.74 -9.22 23.87
C LEU A 409 -27.22 -9.88 25.17
N PRO A 410 -28.55 -9.93 25.41
CA PRO A 410 -29.13 -10.56 26.59
C PRO A 410 -28.99 -12.09 26.56
N ARG A 411 -28.77 -12.65 25.37
CA ARG A 411 -28.52 -14.08 25.15
C ARG A 411 -27.58 -14.27 23.97
N ARG A 412 -26.82 -15.37 24.00
CA ARG A 412 -25.79 -15.70 23.02
C ARG A 412 -26.40 -16.23 21.72
N LEU A 413 -25.93 -15.75 20.57
CA LEU A 413 -26.16 -16.43 19.29
C LEU A 413 -25.24 -17.63 19.20
N SER A 414 -25.78 -18.82 18.93
CA SER A 414 -25.03 -20.08 19.07
C SER A 414 -25.59 -21.19 18.16
N PRO A 415 -24.84 -22.29 17.92
CA PRO A 415 -25.30 -23.37 17.06
C PRO A 415 -26.67 -23.97 17.46
N GLY A 416 -27.01 -23.96 18.75
CA GLY A 416 -28.28 -24.49 19.28
C GLY A 416 -29.29 -23.42 19.69
N GLY A 417 -29.03 -22.15 19.37
CA GLY A 417 -29.87 -21.01 19.76
C GLY A 417 -30.20 -20.12 18.57
N ASP A 418 -30.35 -18.82 18.82
CA ASP A 418 -30.58 -17.84 17.76
C ASP A 418 -29.36 -17.73 16.84
N GLN A 419 -29.61 -17.49 15.56
CA GLN A 419 -28.59 -17.37 14.51
C GLN A 419 -28.74 -16.09 13.69
N ARG A 420 -29.67 -15.21 14.08
CA ARG A 420 -29.97 -13.96 13.40
C ARG A 420 -30.36 -12.87 14.38
N LEU A 421 -29.95 -11.64 14.11
CA LEU A 421 -30.37 -10.45 14.84
C LEU A 421 -30.49 -9.25 13.90
N ARG A 422 -31.30 -8.26 14.29
CA ARG A 422 -31.39 -6.94 13.64
C ARG A 422 -31.16 -5.82 14.63
N ILE A 423 -30.40 -4.82 14.21
CA ILE A 423 -30.14 -3.61 14.98
C ILE A 423 -30.69 -2.42 14.19
N GLY A 424 -31.63 -1.70 14.79
CA GLY A 424 -32.03 -0.37 14.33
C GLY A 424 -31.07 0.67 14.90
N LEU A 425 -30.58 1.57 14.06
CA LEU A 425 -29.69 2.66 14.48
C LEU A 425 -29.87 3.92 13.63
N GLU A 426 -29.46 5.07 14.17
CA GLU A 426 -29.46 6.32 13.42
C GLU A 426 -28.04 6.89 13.31
N THR A 427 -27.66 7.34 12.12
CA THR A 427 -26.36 8.00 11.88
C THR A 427 -26.42 8.95 10.68
N VAL A 428 -25.31 9.62 10.40
CA VAL A 428 -25.14 10.60 9.33
C VAL A 428 -23.99 10.15 8.42
N LEU A 429 -24.16 10.32 7.11
CA LEU A 429 -23.08 10.14 6.13
C LEU A 429 -22.52 11.49 5.69
N TYR A 430 -21.23 11.76 5.92
CA TYR A 430 -20.56 12.99 5.48
C TYR A 430 -19.67 12.80 4.24
N ASP A 431 -19.25 11.58 3.93
CA ASP A 431 -18.42 11.28 2.76
C ASP A 431 -19.23 10.73 1.58
N GLU A 432 -18.57 10.50 0.44
CA GLU A 432 -19.21 9.94 -0.76
C GLU A 432 -19.73 8.52 -0.56
N ALA A 433 -19.11 7.78 0.36
CA ALA A 433 -19.53 6.46 0.81
C ALA A 433 -19.10 6.25 2.26
N GLY A 434 -19.85 5.40 2.98
CA GLY A 434 -19.56 5.02 4.35
C GLY A 434 -19.78 3.53 4.57
N GLU A 435 -18.89 2.90 5.33
CA GLU A 435 -18.97 1.49 5.70
C GLU A 435 -19.67 1.33 7.07
N PHE A 436 -20.59 0.39 7.14
CA PHE A 436 -21.27 -0.11 8.34
C PHE A 436 -20.62 -1.44 8.72
N GLY A 437 -19.50 -1.36 9.43
CA GLY A 437 -18.76 -2.53 9.86
C GLY A 437 -19.42 -3.21 11.06
N GLY A 438 -19.11 -4.49 11.25
CA GLY A 438 -19.48 -5.23 12.44
C GLY A 438 -18.34 -6.13 12.91
N GLU A 439 -18.19 -6.25 14.22
CA GLU A 439 -17.30 -7.21 14.89
C GLU A 439 -18.06 -7.90 16.01
N VAL A 440 -17.98 -9.22 16.09
CA VAL A 440 -18.64 -10.01 17.13
C VAL A 440 -17.62 -10.63 18.07
N PHE A 441 -17.98 -10.72 19.35
CA PHE A 441 -17.12 -11.33 20.37
C PHE A 441 -17.93 -11.89 21.55
N ASN A 442 -17.24 -12.65 22.40
CA ASN A 442 -17.82 -13.28 23.56
C ASN A 442 -17.18 -12.72 24.83
N ARG A 443 -17.98 -12.16 25.74
CA ARG A 443 -17.50 -11.57 27.00
C ARG A 443 -16.81 -12.57 27.93
N GLY A 444 -17.22 -13.83 27.88
CA GLY A 444 -16.81 -14.86 28.84
C GLY A 444 -15.58 -15.68 28.43
N GLU A 445 -15.06 -15.46 27.22
CA GLU A 445 -13.97 -16.24 26.65
C GLU A 445 -12.89 -15.29 26.13
N GLN A 446 -11.62 -15.72 26.14
CA GLN A 446 -10.58 -15.02 25.38
C GLN A 446 -10.81 -15.28 23.88
N SER A 447 -11.72 -14.52 23.29
CA SER A 447 -11.99 -14.50 21.86
C SER A 447 -11.43 -13.23 21.24
N LEU A 448 -10.84 -13.36 20.05
CA LEU A 448 -10.60 -12.20 19.20
C LEU A 448 -11.90 -11.80 18.50
N LEU A 449 -11.98 -10.52 18.15
CA LEU A 449 -13.08 -9.96 17.36
C LEU A 449 -13.19 -10.71 16.02
N GLN A 450 -14.38 -11.22 15.70
CA GLN A 450 -14.67 -11.80 14.39
C GLN A 450 -15.47 -10.79 13.56
N ARG A 451 -14.98 -10.47 12.36
CA ARG A 451 -15.64 -9.48 11.50
C ARG A 451 -16.92 -10.01 10.87
N VAL A 452 -17.92 -9.14 10.73
CA VAL A 452 -19.11 -9.33 9.90
C VAL A 452 -18.76 -9.02 8.45
N GLU A 453 -18.97 -10.00 7.57
CA GLU A 453 -18.75 -9.85 6.13
C GLU A 453 -20.02 -9.35 5.44
N GLY A 454 -19.88 -8.57 4.36
CA GLY A 454 -21.03 -8.19 3.54
C GLY A 454 -21.63 -9.41 2.81
N GLY A 455 -22.93 -9.55 2.87
CA GLY A 455 -23.65 -10.58 2.12
C GLY A 455 -25.15 -10.55 2.39
N ASP A 456 -25.87 -11.38 1.64
CA ASP A 456 -27.32 -11.53 1.76
C ASP A 456 -27.65 -12.32 3.04
N VAL A 457 -28.39 -11.70 3.96
CA VAL A 457 -28.84 -12.33 5.21
C VAL A 457 -30.26 -12.84 5.04
N SER A 458 -31.12 -12.11 4.33
CA SER A 458 -32.51 -12.50 4.10
C SER A 458 -33.11 -11.88 2.85
N GLU A 459 -34.05 -12.59 2.22
CA GLU A 459 -34.85 -12.05 1.11
C GLU A 459 -35.74 -10.84 1.49
N GLU A 460 -35.91 -10.58 2.79
CA GLU A 460 -36.68 -9.43 3.30
C GLU A 460 -36.00 -8.10 2.99
N LEU A 461 -34.67 -8.11 2.94
CA LEU A 461 -33.85 -6.95 2.65
C LEU A 461 -33.25 -7.08 1.25
N GLY A 462 -33.29 -6.00 0.50
CA GLY A 462 -32.87 -5.98 -0.91
C GLY A 462 -31.38 -5.70 -1.09
N SER A 463 -30.54 -5.85 -0.05
CA SER A 463 -29.11 -5.57 -0.11
C SER A 463 -28.28 -6.83 0.12
N ASN A 464 -26.97 -6.66 0.02
CA ASN A 464 -25.96 -7.65 0.41
C ASN A 464 -24.62 -6.95 0.69
N GLN A 465 -24.70 -5.67 1.05
CA GLN A 465 -23.58 -4.76 1.18
C GLN A 465 -23.58 -4.14 2.58
N LEU A 466 -22.39 -3.78 3.05
CA LEU A 466 -22.18 -2.98 4.26
C LEU A 466 -21.82 -1.52 3.92
N VAL A 467 -22.03 -1.10 2.67
CA VAL A 467 -21.64 0.23 2.20
C VAL A 467 -22.86 1.02 1.77
N VAL A 468 -22.98 2.23 2.33
CA VAL A 468 -23.98 3.22 1.97
C VAL A 468 -23.31 4.32 1.17
N VAL A 469 -23.95 4.80 0.10
CA VAL A 469 -23.39 5.84 -0.77
C VAL A 469 -24.19 7.14 -0.68
N ALA A 470 -23.50 8.26 -0.79
CA ALA A 470 -24.14 9.57 -0.85
C ALA A 470 -24.89 9.74 -2.19
N SER A 471 -26.06 10.37 -2.12
CA SER A 471 -26.85 10.73 -3.29
C SER A 471 -26.14 11.80 -4.13
N ALA A 472 -26.28 11.73 -5.46
CA ALA A 472 -25.65 12.70 -6.37
C ALA A 472 -26.14 14.14 -6.16
N SER A 473 -27.36 14.32 -5.60
CA SER A 473 -27.93 15.62 -5.23
C SER A 473 -27.15 16.35 -4.14
N SER A 474 -26.39 15.62 -3.31
CA SER A 474 -25.54 16.17 -2.24
C SER A 474 -24.12 16.49 -2.72
N ALA A 475 -23.88 16.59 -4.04
CA ALA A 475 -22.58 16.91 -4.64
C ALA A 475 -22.34 18.40 -4.89
N ARG A 476 -22.66 19.26 -3.92
CA ARG A 476 -22.63 20.72 -4.10
C ARG A 476 -21.36 21.41 -3.59
N GLY A 477 -20.58 20.81 -2.68
CA GLY A 477 -19.24 21.29 -2.28
C GLY A 477 -18.61 20.47 -1.15
N VAL A 478 -17.37 20.83 -0.74
CA VAL A 478 -16.66 20.25 0.42
C VAL A 478 -17.04 20.94 1.73
N LEU A 479 -17.41 22.22 1.68
CA LEU A 479 -17.81 23.01 2.85
C LEU A 479 -19.27 23.48 2.71
N GLU A 480 -20.14 22.98 3.59
CA GLU A 480 -21.56 23.34 3.64
C GLU A 480 -22.02 23.67 5.08
N ASP A 481 -23.24 24.21 5.20
CA ASP A 481 -23.92 24.53 6.46
C ASP A 481 -23.09 25.37 7.46
N LEU A 482 -22.49 26.47 6.98
CA LEU A 482 -21.92 27.48 7.88
C LEU A 482 -23.06 28.19 8.64
N GLU A 483 -23.30 27.72 9.86
CA GLU A 483 -24.28 28.30 10.77
C GLU A 483 -23.57 29.06 11.88
N VAL A 484 -24.09 30.24 12.19
CA VAL A 484 -23.64 31.04 13.32
C VAL A 484 -24.81 31.13 14.27
N GLY A 485 -24.69 30.50 15.44
CA GLY A 485 -25.82 30.20 16.33
C GLY A 485 -26.74 31.39 16.58
N SER A 486 -26.22 32.48 17.15
CA SER A 486 -26.89 33.78 17.18
C SER A 486 -26.19 34.73 16.22
N ARG A 487 -26.95 35.30 15.27
CA ARG A 487 -26.41 36.31 14.33
C ARG A 487 -25.95 37.59 15.01
N ALA A 488 -26.31 37.77 16.28
CA ALA A 488 -25.78 38.78 17.17
C ALA A 488 -25.38 38.12 18.49
N PHE A 489 -24.22 38.48 19.04
CA PHE A 489 -23.80 38.06 20.37
C PHE A 489 -23.22 39.27 21.13
N THR A 490 -23.25 39.17 22.45
CA THR A 490 -23.07 40.29 23.37
C THR A 490 -22.01 39.90 24.41
N PRO A 491 -20.70 40.14 24.16
CA PRO A 491 -19.60 39.68 25.02
C PRO A 491 -19.37 40.58 26.26
N GLN A 492 -20.41 40.85 27.05
CA GLN A 492 -20.32 41.66 28.28
C GLN A 492 -19.98 40.86 29.55
N GLY A 493 -20.00 39.53 29.48
CA GLY A 493 -19.68 38.65 30.60
C GLY A 493 -20.83 38.49 31.60
N ASP A 494 -22.09 38.63 31.15
CA ASP A 494 -23.28 38.44 32.00
C ASP A 494 -23.82 37.00 31.97
N GLY A 495 -23.16 36.11 31.23
CA GLY A 495 -23.51 34.71 31.04
C GLY A 495 -24.52 34.46 29.91
N VAL A 496 -24.99 35.49 29.20
CA VAL A 496 -26.04 35.38 28.18
C VAL A 496 -25.49 35.85 26.83
N ASN A 497 -25.45 34.94 25.84
CA ASN A 497 -24.93 35.23 24.49
C ASN A 497 -23.51 35.85 24.49
N ASP A 498 -22.68 35.53 25.48
CA ASP A 498 -21.30 36.04 25.58
C ASP A 498 -20.34 35.43 24.55
N GLN A 499 -20.72 34.30 23.94
CA GLN A 499 -19.90 33.57 22.98
C GLN A 499 -20.66 33.31 21.68
N LEU A 500 -19.94 33.47 20.59
CA LEU A 500 -20.37 33.07 19.27
C LEU A 500 -19.98 31.61 19.01
N SER A 501 -20.97 30.78 18.66
CA SER A 501 -20.74 29.42 18.14
C SER A 501 -20.83 29.43 16.62
N ILE A 502 -19.71 29.08 15.96
CA ILE A 502 -19.60 28.93 14.51
C ILE A 502 -19.59 27.43 14.21
N GLN A 503 -20.68 26.93 13.64
CA GLN A 503 -20.84 25.53 13.26
C GLN A 503 -20.68 25.40 11.75
N TYR A 504 -20.02 24.34 11.30
CA TYR A 504 -19.84 24.06 9.87
C TYR A 504 -19.70 22.56 9.65
N THR A 505 -20.05 22.12 8.44
CA THR A 505 -19.98 20.71 8.05
C THR A 505 -18.99 20.55 6.89
N LEU A 506 -18.09 19.59 7.05
CA LEU A 506 -17.14 19.19 6.02
C LEU A 506 -17.60 17.88 5.39
N PHE A 507 -17.65 17.88 4.06
CA PHE A 507 -18.02 16.75 3.24
C PHE A 507 -16.84 16.32 2.36
N ARG A 508 -16.64 15.02 2.16
CA ARG A 508 -15.72 14.48 1.13
C ARG A 508 -14.25 14.84 1.37
N VAL A 509 -13.81 14.77 2.62
CA VAL A 509 -12.43 15.07 3.01
C VAL A 509 -11.67 13.75 3.14
N GLN A 510 -11.02 13.31 2.06
CA GLN A 510 -10.35 12.01 1.99
C GLN A 510 -9.16 11.86 2.97
N GLN A 511 -8.48 12.98 3.27
CA GLN A 511 -7.43 13.08 4.28
C GLN A 511 -7.69 14.34 5.08
N ALA A 512 -7.45 14.28 6.40
CA ALA A 512 -7.71 15.41 7.28
C ALA A 512 -7.06 16.70 6.73
N SER A 513 -7.90 17.67 6.35
CA SER A 513 -7.48 18.92 5.72
C SER A 513 -7.36 20.02 6.77
N ALA A 514 -6.39 20.91 6.58
CA ALA A 514 -6.24 22.07 7.45
C ALA A 514 -7.42 23.04 7.28
N VAL A 515 -8.22 23.22 8.33
CA VAL A 515 -9.35 24.14 8.34
C VAL A 515 -8.98 25.42 9.08
N LYS A 516 -9.24 26.56 8.44
CA LYS A 516 -9.00 27.89 9.01
C LYS A 516 -10.34 28.54 9.31
N VAL A 517 -10.65 28.68 10.59
CA VAL A 517 -11.82 29.44 11.07
C VAL A 517 -11.34 30.78 11.60
N GLY A 518 -11.93 31.88 11.17
CA GLY A 518 -11.58 33.20 11.67
C GLY A 518 -12.68 34.23 11.55
N ILE A 519 -12.51 35.33 12.29
CA ILE A 519 -13.36 36.51 12.26
C ILE A 519 -12.62 37.65 11.57
N TYR A 520 -13.30 38.33 10.67
CA TYR A 520 -12.74 39.42 9.86
C TYR A 520 -13.62 40.66 9.97
N ALA A 521 -13.00 41.84 9.97
CA ALA A 521 -13.73 43.09 9.76
C ALA A 521 -14.16 43.21 8.29
N LEU A 522 -15.10 44.12 8.01
CA LEU A 522 -15.63 44.33 6.65
C LEU A 522 -14.57 44.84 5.64
N ASP A 523 -13.46 45.39 6.13
CA ASP A 523 -12.29 45.78 5.33
C ASP A 523 -11.36 44.60 4.98
N GLY A 524 -11.70 43.38 5.41
CA GLY A 524 -10.91 42.16 5.19
C GLY A 524 -9.81 41.94 6.23
N ARG A 525 -9.66 42.81 7.23
CA ARG A 525 -8.66 42.62 8.29
C ARG A 525 -9.08 41.49 9.24
N ARG A 526 -8.17 40.53 9.45
CA ARG A 526 -8.37 39.43 10.40
C ARG A 526 -8.34 39.95 11.84
N ILE A 527 -9.40 39.66 12.58
CA ILE A 527 -9.60 40.06 13.98
C ILE A 527 -9.22 38.91 14.92
N TRP A 528 -9.64 37.70 14.56
CA TRP A 528 -9.42 36.50 15.35
C TRP A 528 -9.30 35.28 14.44
N GLN A 529 -8.62 34.23 14.90
CA GLN A 529 -8.54 32.96 14.21
C GLN A 529 -8.41 31.82 15.23
N ALA A 530 -9.16 30.74 15.01
CA ALA A 530 -8.99 29.48 15.70
C ALA A 530 -7.64 28.84 15.35
N GLN A 531 -7.09 28.03 16.25
CA GLN A 531 -5.90 27.26 15.92
C GLN A 531 -6.21 26.36 14.70
N PRO A 532 -5.37 26.38 13.64
CA PRO A 532 -5.57 25.48 12.51
C PRO A 532 -5.46 24.04 12.97
N GLU A 533 -6.49 23.25 12.68
CA GLU A 533 -6.51 21.82 12.95
C GLU A 533 -6.78 21.06 11.67
N ALA A 534 -6.16 19.88 11.54
CA ALA A 534 -6.48 18.95 10.48
C ALA A 534 -7.79 18.24 10.84
N GLN A 535 -8.82 18.43 10.02
CA GLN A 535 -10.17 17.94 10.26
C GLN A 535 -10.60 17.02 9.12
N ALA A 536 -11.21 15.89 9.46
CA ALA A 536 -11.81 14.94 8.51
C ALA A 536 -13.23 15.39 8.10
N ALA A 537 -13.97 14.56 7.37
CA ALA A 537 -15.38 14.83 7.13
C ALA A 537 -16.19 14.72 8.43
N GLY A 538 -17.15 15.62 8.63
CA GLY A 538 -17.89 15.68 9.88
C GLY A 538 -18.41 17.08 10.20
N ARG A 539 -19.08 17.21 11.35
CA ARG A 539 -19.60 18.47 11.86
C ARG A 539 -18.66 19.03 12.93
N TYR A 540 -18.29 20.30 12.79
CA TYR A 540 -17.34 20.97 13.67
C TYR A 540 -17.94 22.24 14.27
N THR A 541 -17.39 22.66 15.42
CA THR A 541 -17.77 23.89 16.10
C THR A 541 -16.54 24.66 16.57
N ALA A 542 -16.43 25.92 16.15
CA ALA A 542 -15.49 26.88 16.70
C ALA A 542 -16.22 27.89 17.60
N ARG A 543 -15.59 28.30 18.69
CA ARG A 543 -16.14 29.30 19.62
C ARG A 543 -15.29 30.55 19.63
N TRP A 544 -15.96 31.70 19.64
CA TRP A 544 -15.32 33.00 19.76
C TRP A 544 -15.99 33.83 20.85
N ASP A 545 -15.20 34.46 21.71
CA ASP A 545 -15.64 35.22 22.88
C ASP A 545 -15.68 36.74 22.65
N GLY A 546 -15.59 37.18 21.40
CA GLY A 546 -15.59 38.61 21.06
C GLY A 546 -14.27 39.32 21.28
N ARG A 547 -13.16 38.60 21.50
CA ARG A 547 -11.83 39.19 21.66
C ARG A 547 -10.97 39.06 20.41
N ASP A 548 -10.12 40.06 20.17
CA ASP A 548 -9.12 40.02 19.11
C ASP A 548 -7.88 39.20 19.51
N GLY A 549 -6.91 39.10 18.60
CA GLY A 549 -5.65 38.39 18.84
C GLY A 549 -4.77 38.96 19.98
N ALA A 550 -5.08 40.15 20.51
CA ALA A 550 -4.43 40.73 21.69
C ALA A 550 -5.24 40.52 22.98
N GLY A 551 -6.37 39.80 22.92
CA GLY A 551 -7.28 39.56 24.04
C GLY A 551 -8.20 40.73 24.38
N GLN A 552 -8.26 41.77 23.53
CA GLN A 552 -9.11 42.94 23.74
C GLN A 552 -10.50 42.73 23.15
N LEU A 553 -11.55 43.22 23.83
CA LEU A 553 -12.91 43.19 23.30
C LEU A 553 -13.01 44.05 22.04
N VAL A 554 -13.64 43.48 21.01
CA VAL A 554 -13.89 44.16 19.75
C VAL A 554 -15.06 45.14 19.90
N GLY A 555 -15.01 46.28 19.20
CA GLY A 555 -16.10 47.25 19.23
C GLY A 555 -17.42 46.72 18.66
N PRO A 556 -18.58 47.30 19.03
CA PRO A 556 -19.85 46.96 18.39
C PRO A 556 -19.82 47.21 16.87
N GLY A 557 -20.38 46.29 16.09
CA GLY A 557 -20.31 46.36 14.63
C GLY A 557 -20.62 45.03 13.95
N ILE A 558 -20.55 45.03 12.61
CA ILE A 558 -20.70 43.82 11.80
C ILE A 558 -19.32 43.28 11.42
N TYR A 559 -19.15 41.98 11.64
CA TYR A 559 -17.97 41.20 11.32
C TYR A 559 -18.36 40.04 10.39
N LEU A 560 -17.36 39.38 9.80
CA LEU A 560 -17.52 38.22 8.94
C LEU A 560 -16.86 37.01 9.60
N ALA A 561 -17.66 35.98 9.91
CA ALA A 561 -17.14 34.66 10.21
C ALA A 561 -16.76 33.97 8.89
N ARG A 562 -15.49 33.57 8.77
CA ARG A 562 -14.93 32.91 7.60
C ARG A 562 -14.48 31.52 7.98
N VAL A 563 -14.95 30.52 7.24
CA VAL A 563 -14.41 29.16 7.27
C VAL A 563 -13.78 28.89 5.91
N GLU A 564 -12.54 28.44 5.93
CA GLU A 564 -11.75 28.13 4.75
C GLU A 564 -11.16 26.73 4.90
N VAL A 565 -11.35 25.90 3.86
CA VAL A 565 -10.76 24.56 3.77
C VAL A 565 -9.92 24.46 2.51
N GLU A 566 -8.74 23.85 2.64
CA GLU A 566 -7.88 23.52 1.50
C GLU A 566 -8.24 22.13 0.98
N THR A 567 -8.55 22.05 -0.31
CA THR A 567 -8.94 20.82 -1.01
C THR A 567 -8.00 20.55 -2.18
N ASP A 568 -8.06 19.34 -2.74
CA ASP A 568 -7.34 18.94 -3.96
C ASP A 568 -7.70 19.81 -5.18
N LYS A 569 -8.90 20.39 -5.19
CA LYS A 569 -9.41 21.27 -6.26
C LYS A 569 -9.23 22.76 -5.99
N GLY A 570 -8.59 23.13 -4.87
CA GLY A 570 -8.37 24.51 -4.44
C GLY A 570 -8.99 24.83 -3.09
N SER A 571 -9.02 26.12 -2.73
CA SER A 571 -9.61 26.55 -1.46
C SER A 571 -11.12 26.79 -1.59
N GLU A 572 -11.91 26.17 -0.72
CA GLU A 572 -13.32 26.49 -0.54
C GLU A 572 -13.50 27.42 0.66
N ILE A 573 -14.29 28.49 0.46
CA ILE A 573 -14.51 29.53 1.47
C ILE A 573 -16.02 29.72 1.64
N ARG A 574 -16.45 29.83 2.90
CA ARG A 574 -17.79 30.32 3.29
C ARG A 574 -17.66 31.48 4.26
N LEU A 575 -18.56 32.45 4.09
CA LEU A 575 -18.62 33.67 4.89
C LEU A 575 -20.03 33.83 5.44
N GLN A 576 -20.14 34.21 6.71
CA GLN A 576 -21.42 34.55 7.34
C GLN A 576 -21.27 35.85 8.15
N PRO A 577 -22.17 36.83 7.98
CA PRO A 577 -22.13 38.05 8.76
C PRO A 577 -22.55 37.79 10.22
N VAL A 578 -21.87 38.46 11.14
CA VAL A 578 -22.10 38.38 12.58
C VAL A 578 -22.10 39.78 13.17
N ALA A 579 -23.08 40.11 13.99
CA ALA A 579 -23.13 41.36 14.73
C ALA A 579 -22.55 41.18 16.15
N VAL A 580 -21.74 42.14 16.56
CA VAL A 580 -21.34 42.34 17.96
C VAL A 580 -22.11 43.56 18.48
N ALA A 581 -22.80 43.40 19.60
CA ALA A 581 -23.56 44.47 20.25
C ALA A 581 -23.40 44.37 21.76
N TYR A 582 -23.30 45.49 22.48
CA TYR A 582 -23.35 45.55 23.94
C TYR A 582 -23.46 47.00 24.41
#